data_AF-A0A419RWP3-F1
#
_entry.id   AF-A0A419RWP3-F1
#
_cell.length_a   1.000
_cell.length_b   1.000
_cell.length_c   1.000
_cell.angle_alpha   90.00
_cell.angle_beta   90.00
_cell.angle_gamma   90.00
#
_symmetry.space_group_name_H-M   'P 1'
#
loop_
_entity.id
_entity.type
_entity.pdbx_description
1 polymer ?
#
loop_
_entity_poly.entity_id
_entity_poly.type
_entity_poly.pdbx_seq_one_letter_code
_entity_poly.pdbx_strand_id
1 'polypeptide(L)'
;MSELSAETREWLEENGFTVRRADLWKEALTHGSTGDKRDYQRLEFLGDRVLGLTIAHWLYADGRDAEGRMAQRLNALVSKGACAARARELDVSDHVRMGKQAREDGAHDSENVLGDIMESLLGANFLEAGFDATRDLIRILWRDAVHGAVGQNKHPKSALQEWAAGNQRRPPEYEVVDTLGPDHARRFTVRVSVHKVGEVEATASGKQEAETEAAKLFMEKFG
;
A
#
# COMPACT_ATOMS: atom_id res chain seq x y z
N MET A 1 -14.48 27.96 16.83
CA MET A 1 -13.65 26.83 16.34
C MET A 1 -14.62 25.79 15.82
N SER A 2 -14.62 25.45 14.52
CA SER A 2 -15.66 24.52 14.03
C SER A 2 -15.47 23.14 14.68
N GLU A 3 -16.56 22.57 15.19
CA GLU A 3 -16.58 21.23 15.76
C GLU A 3 -16.48 20.18 14.66
N LEU A 4 -16.24 18.91 15.03
CA LEU A 4 -16.40 17.77 14.11
C LEU A 4 -17.87 17.73 13.67
N SER A 5 -18.15 17.64 12.37
CA SER A 5 -19.54 17.60 11.89
C SER A 5 -20.24 16.32 12.36
N ALA A 6 -21.56 16.37 12.49
CA ALA A 6 -22.36 15.19 12.83
C ALA A 6 -22.22 14.09 11.76
N GLU A 7 -22.22 14.47 10.49
CA GLU A 7 -21.99 13.58 9.34
C GLU A 7 -20.63 12.85 9.42
N THR A 8 -19.54 13.57 9.69
CA THR A 8 -18.22 12.94 9.84
C THR A 8 -18.16 12.02 11.07
N ARG A 9 -18.84 12.38 12.17
CA ARG A 9 -18.92 11.51 13.35
C ARG A 9 -19.64 10.20 13.02
N GLU A 10 -20.79 10.28 12.38
CA GLU A 10 -21.59 9.13 12.00
C GLU A 10 -20.79 8.21 11.07
N TRP A 11 -20.17 8.78 10.03
CA TRP A 11 -19.28 8.05 9.13
C TRP A 11 -18.13 7.33 9.86
N LEU A 12 -17.47 7.98 10.83
CA LEU A 12 -16.43 7.34 11.63
C LEU A 12 -16.97 6.13 12.40
N GLU A 13 -18.12 6.29 13.06
CA GLU A 13 -18.74 5.25 13.87
C GLU A 13 -19.23 4.07 13.01
N GLU A 14 -19.79 4.33 11.81
CA GLU A 14 -20.20 3.33 10.83
C GLU A 14 -19.02 2.50 10.31
N ASN A 15 -17.85 3.12 10.16
CA ASN A 15 -16.60 2.45 9.78
C ASN A 15 -15.88 1.78 10.96
N GLY A 16 -16.51 1.71 12.13
CA GLY A 16 -16.02 0.97 13.29
C GLY A 16 -15.03 1.73 14.17
N PHE A 17 -14.85 3.03 13.96
CA PHE A 17 -14.00 3.87 14.81
C PHE A 17 -14.70 4.26 16.12
N THR A 18 -13.92 4.41 17.21
CA THR A 18 -14.45 4.85 18.51
C THR A 18 -14.29 6.36 18.70
N VAL A 19 -15.39 7.11 18.63
CA VAL A 19 -15.37 8.59 18.63
C VAL A 19 -15.79 9.19 19.98
N ARG A 20 -14.87 9.23 20.97
CA ARG A 20 -15.15 9.88 22.27
C ARG A 20 -14.69 11.34 22.33
N ARG A 21 -13.50 11.66 21.80
CA ARG A 21 -12.99 13.04 21.75
C ARG A 21 -13.07 13.62 20.35
N ALA A 22 -14.05 14.49 20.11
CA ALA A 22 -14.28 15.09 18.79
C ALA A 22 -13.08 15.89 18.26
N ASP A 23 -12.28 16.50 19.15
CA ASP A 23 -11.13 17.31 18.76
C ASP A 23 -9.96 16.47 18.22
N LEU A 24 -9.79 15.24 18.73
CA LEU A 24 -8.80 14.28 18.23
C LEU A 24 -9.13 13.85 16.80
N TRP A 25 -10.38 13.49 16.53
CA TRP A 25 -10.82 13.06 15.21
C TRP A 25 -10.81 14.20 14.19
N LYS A 26 -11.11 15.41 14.66
CA LYS A 26 -10.91 16.61 13.86
C LYS A 26 -9.44 16.78 13.50
N GLU A 27 -8.52 16.67 14.46
CA GLU A 27 -7.07 16.71 14.22
C GLU A 27 -6.63 15.65 13.20
N ALA A 28 -7.12 14.41 13.33
CA ALA A 28 -6.82 13.31 12.42
C ALA A 28 -7.24 13.56 10.96
N LEU A 29 -8.30 14.33 10.76
CA LEU A 29 -8.83 14.70 9.44
C LEU A 29 -8.35 16.07 8.94
N THR A 30 -7.41 16.72 9.64
CA THR A 30 -6.96 18.08 9.29
C THR A 30 -5.62 18.08 8.59
N HIS A 31 -5.62 18.48 7.32
CA HIS A 31 -4.40 18.69 6.53
C HIS A 31 -3.72 20.01 6.90
N GLY A 32 -2.38 20.02 6.90
CA GLY A 32 -1.57 21.18 7.31
C GLY A 32 -1.82 22.46 6.47
N SER A 33 -2.34 22.33 5.25
CA SER A 33 -2.74 23.47 4.41
C SER A 33 -3.89 24.32 4.98
N THR A 34 -4.60 23.84 6.00
CA THR A 34 -5.60 24.64 6.72
C THR A 34 -4.98 25.75 7.56
N GLY A 35 -3.70 25.61 7.95
CA GLY A 35 -3.05 26.50 8.91
C GLY A 35 -3.51 26.29 10.35
N ASP A 36 -4.29 25.24 10.64
CA ASP A 36 -4.65 24.86 12.01
C ASP A 36 -3.39 24.46 12.80
N LYS A 37 -3.37 24.78 14.11
CA LYS A 37 -2.22 24.46 14.99
C LYS A 37 -1.96 22.96 15.17
N ARG A 38 -2.98 22.14 14.90
CA ARG A 38 -2.96 20.69 15.05
C ARG A 38 -3.46 20.08 13.74
N ASP A 39 -2.62 19.26 13.14
CA ASP A 39 -2.88 18.52 11.91
C ASP A 39 -2.64 17.02 12.13
N TYR A 40 -2.87 16.24 11.08
CA TYR A 40 -2.86 14.79 11.16
C TYR A 40 -1.47 14.17 11.43
N GLN A 41 -0.37 14.91 11.24
CA GLN A 41 0.97 14.34 11.05
C GLN A 41 1.49 13.56 12.26
N ARG A 42 1.18 14.03 13.48
CA ARG A 42 1.58 13.32 14.71
C ARG A 42 0.81 12.02 14.91
N LEU A 43 -0.45 12.01 14.48
CA LEU A 43 -1.32 10.83 14.56
C LEU A 43 -0.97 9.84 13.44
N GLU A 44 -0.65 10.31 12.24
CA GLU A 44 -0.08 9.51 11.14
C GLU A 44 1.15 8.74 11.61
N PHE A 45 2.14 9.45 12.17
CA PHE A 45 3.34 8.83 12.71
C PHE A 45 3.03 7.68 13.67
N LEU A 46 2.06 7.86 14.57
CA LEU A 46 1.65 6.83 15.52
C LEU A 46 0.92 5.68 14.83
N GLY A 47 -0.03 6.01 13.96
CA GLY A 47 -0.88 5.07 13.25
C GLY A 47 -0.12 4.13 12.32
N ASP A 48 0.88 4.63 11.60
CA ASP A 48 1.77 3.80 10.77
C ASP A 48 2.42 2.67 11.60
N ARG A 49 2.94 2.97 12.80
CA ARG A 49 3.55 1.94 13.66
C ARG A 49 2.52 0.94 14.19
N VAL A 50 1.31 1.39 14.50
CA VAL A 50 0.22 0.53 14.94
C VAL A 50 -0.23 -0.41 13.81
N LEU A 51 -0.34 0.11 12.58
CA LEU A 51 -0.62 -0.66 11.38
C LEU A 51 0.49 -1.68 11.11
N GLY A 52 1.75 -1.22 11.07
CA GLY A 52 2.93 -2.04 10.86
C GLY A 52 3.02 -3.22 11.81
N LEU A 53 2.88 -2.97 13.12
CA LEU A 53 2.90 -4.05 14.12
C LEU A 53 1.73 -5.02 13.95
N THR A 54 0.53 -4.50 13.66
CA THR A 54 -0.67 -5.34 13.48
C THR A 54 -0.52 -6.28 12.29
N ILE A 55 -0.08 -5.76 11.14
CA ILE A 55 0.13 -6.55 9.92
C ILE A 55 1.29 -7.52 10.09
N ALA A 56 2.42 -7.10 10.68
CA ALA A 56 3.55 -7.98 10.95
C ALA A 56 3.14 -9.17 11.84
N HIS A 57 2.39 -8.88 12.92
CA HIS A 57 1.87 -9.92 13.81
C HIS A 57 0.89 -10.85 13.09
N TRP A 58 0.04 -10.32 12.21
CA TRP A 58 -0.88 -11.14 11.42
C TRP A 58 -0.15 -12.09 10.47
N LEU A 59 0.80 -11.57 9.68
CA LEU A 59 1.59 -12.38 8.75
C LEU A 59 2.40 -13.47 9.48
N TYR A 60 2.97 -13.15 10.64
CA TYR A 60 3.67 -14.11 11.47
C TYR A 60 2.75 -15.23 11.98
N ALA A 61 1.58 -14.87 12.51
CA ALA A 61 0.61 -15.82 13.07
C ALA A 61 -0.01 -16.74 12.00
N ASP A 62 -0.12 -16.25 10.76
CA ASP A 62 -0.59 -17.02 9.61
C ASP A 62 0.37 -18.17 9.25
N GLY A 63 1.67 -18.04 9.53
CA GLY A 63 2.65 -19.15 9.50
C GLY A 63 2.94 -19.76 8.13
N ARG A 64 2.44 -19.16 7.04
CA ARG A 64 2.57 -19.69 5.67
C ARG A 64 3.85 -19.25 4.97
N ASP A 65 4.44 -18.14 5.37
CA ASP A 65 5.53 -17.48 4.65
C ASP A 65 6.86 -17.53 5.40
N ALA A 66 7.96 -17.65 4.66
CA ALA A 66 9.29 -17.38 5.19
C ALA A 66 9.50 -15.88 5.45
N GLU A 67 10.49 -15.53 6.27
CA GLU A 67 10.77 -14.15 6.71
C GLU A 67 10.85 -13.13 5.56
N GLY A 68 11.62 -13.41 4.51
CA GLY A 68 11.72 -12.50 3.36
C GLY A 68 10.39 -12.23 2.65
N ARG A 69 9.52 -13.25 2.53
CA ARG A 69 8.18 -13.08 1.94
C ARG A 69 7.24 -12.34 2.90
N MET A 70 7.33 -12.57 4.21
CA MET A 70 6.61 -11.77 5.21
C MET A 70 6.99 -10.30 5.13
N ALA A 71 8.29 -9.99 5.04
CA ALA A 71 8.78 -8.62 4.90
C ALA A 71 8.25 -7.95 3.61
N GLN A 72 8.25 -8.67 2.49
CA GLN A 72 7.71 -8.17 1.22
C GLN A 72 6.20 -7.88 1.32
N ARG A 73 5.41 -8.81 1.90
CA ARG A 73 3.96 -8.63 2.09
C ARG A 73 3.68 -7.49 3.04
N LEU A 74 4.40 -7.39 4.16
CA LEU A 74 4.28 -6.30 5.12
C LEU A 74 4.44 -4.96 4.40
N ASN A 75 5.55 -4.77 3.68
CA ASN A 75 5.83 -3.52 2.96
C ASN A 75 4.75 -3.18 1.93
N ALA A 76 4.15 -4.17 1.26
CA ALA A 76 3.06 -3.93 0.33
C ALA A 76 1.77 -3.50 1.04
N LEU A 77 1.40 -4.20 2.12
CA LEU A 77 0.16 -4.01 2.86
C LEU A 77 0.12 -2.70 3.65
N VAL A 78 1.27 -2.20 4.09
CA VAL A 78 1.39 -0.94 4.84
C VAL A 78 1.96 0.18 3.96
N SER A 79 2.03 -0.04 2.64
CA SER A 79 2.47 1.01 1.72
C SER A 79 1.46 2.15 1.70
N LYS A 80 1.96 3.36 1.45
CA LYS A 80 1.15 4.55 1.21
C LYS A 80 0.04 4.33 0.18
N GLY A 81 0.33 3.63 -0.93
CA GLY A 81 -0.67 3.26 -1.92
C GLY A 81 -1.76 2.33 -1.38
N ALA A 82 -1.40 1.35 -0.54
CA ALA A 82 -2.38 0.47 0.11
C ALA A 82 -3.26 1.25 1.11
N CYS A 83 -2.65 2.11 1.93
CA CYS A 83 -3.39 3.00 2.85
C CYS A 83 -4.34 3.93 2.08
N ALA A 84 -3.88 4.53 0.99
CA ALA A 84 -4.71 5.39 0.15
C ALA A 84 -5.84 4.63 -0.55
N ALA A 85 -5.61 3.39 -0.99
CA ALA A 85 -6.66 2.54 -1.55
C ALA A 85 -7.75 2.26 -0.51
N ARG A 86 -7.37 1.93 0.74
CA ARG A 86 -8.33 1.77 1.85
C ARG A 86 -9.06 3.08 2.13
N ALA A 87 -8.37 4.21 2.14
CA ALA A 87 -8.98 5.52 2.35
C ALA A 87 -10.05 5.84 1.30
N ARG A 88 -9.82 5.49 0.03
CA ARG A 88 -10.81 5.67 -1.04
C ARG A 88 -12.01 4.76 -0.88
N GLU A 89 -11.80 3.51 -0.48
CA GLU A 89 -12.91 2.57 -0.24
C GLU A 89 -13.83 2.99 0.91
N LEU A 90 -13.31 3.79 1.85
CA LEU A 90 -14.07 4.33 2.97
C LEU A 90 -14.53 5.78 2.71
N ASP A 91 -14.37 6.31 1.49
CA ASP A 91 -14.76 7.69 1.13
C ASP A 91 -14.12 8.78 2.05
N VAL A 92 -12.89 8.54 2.55
CA VAL A 92 -12.21 9.44 3.49
C VAL A 92 -12.09 10.88 2.97
N SER A 93 -11.90 11.06 1.66
CA SER A 93 -11.67 12.37 1.03
C SER A 93 -12.77 13.40 1.35
N ASP A 94 -14.01 12.94 1.48
CA ASP A 94 -15.17 13.79 1.72
C ASP A 94 -15.15 14.42 3.12
N HIS A 95 -14.42 13.79 4.05
CA HIS A 95 -14.30 14.25 5.43
C HIS A 95 -12.97 14.98 5.72
N VAL A 96 -12.03 15.03 4.77
CA VAL A 96 -10.74 15.71 4.95
C VAL A 96 -10.92 17.24 4.95
N ARG A 97 -10.43 17.86 6.02
CA ARG A 97 -10.37 19.32 6.16
C ARG A 97 -9.09 19.82 5.51
N MET A 98 -9.25 20.66 4.49
CA MET A 98 -8.16 21.14 3.66
C MET A 98 -8.35 22.59 3.26
N GLY A 99 -7.25 23.35 3.13
CA GLY A 99 -7.28 24.70 2.57
C GLY A 99 -7.67 24.70 1.09
N LYS A 100 -8.32 25.78 0.63
CA LYS A 100 -8.87 25.91 -0.73
C LYS A 100 -7.83 25.61 -1.82
N GLN A 101 -6.65 26.21 -1.73
CA GLN A 101 -5.58 26.03 -2.73
C GLN A 101 -5.17 24.56 -2.86
N ALA A 102 -4.92 23.89 -1.74
CA ALA A 102 -4.52 22.48 -1.77
C ALA A 102 -5.62 21.57 -2.35
N ARG A 103 -6.90 21.90 -2.12
CA ARG A 103 -8.02 21.17 -2.74
C ARG A 103 -8.05 21.38 -4.26
N GLU A 104 -7.85 22.61 -4.73
CA GLU A 104 -7.76 22.95 -6.16
C GLU A 104 -6.55 22.29 -6.84
N ASP A 105 -5.43 22.14 -6.12
CA ASP A 105 -4.23 21.43 -6.58
C ASP A 105 -4.39 19.89 -6.59
N GLY A 106 -5.57 19.37 -6.22
CA GLY A 106 -5.89 17.94 -6.25
C GLY A 106 -5.40 17.15 -5.04
N ALA A 107 -4.94 17.80 -3.97
CA ALA A 107 -4.40 17.10 -2.80
C ALA A 107 -5.45 16.22 -2.09
N HIS A 108 -6.74 16.56 -2.21
CA HIS A 108 -7.85 15.82 -1.58
C HIS A 108 -7.98 14.37 -2.06
N ASP A 109 -7.59 14.05 -3.30
CA ASP A 109 -7.59 12.69 -3.85
C ASP A 109 -6.17 12.16 -4.11
N SER A 110 -5.15 12.88 -3.65
CA SER A 110 -3.77 12.44 -3.81
C SER A 110 -3.47 11.22 -2.96
N GLU A 111 -2.70 10.27 -3.52
CA GLU A 111 -2.26 9.07 -2.80
C GLU A 111 -1.50 9.44 -1.52
N ASN A 112 -0.70 10.51 -1.56
CA ASN A 112 0.06 10.98 -0.41
C ASN A 112 -0.85 11.36 0.76
N VAL A 113 -1.82 12.24 0.55
CA VAL A 113 -2.68 12.74 1.63
C VAL A 113 -3.61 11.65 2.12
N LEU A 114 -4.23 10.88 1.22
CA LEU A 114 -5.17 9.84 1.62
C LEU A 114 -4.48 8.72 2.43
N GLY A 115 -3.25 8.34 2.05
CA GLY A 115 -2.46 7.38 2.80
C GLY A 115 -2.17 7.87 4.22
N ASP A 116 -1.66 9.10 4.34
CA ASP A 116 -1.29 9.68 5.65
C ASP A 116 -2.51 9.87 6.56
N ILE A 117 -3.65 10.31 6.00
CA ILE A 117 -4.90 10.46 6.75
C ILE A 117 -5.41 9.10 7.23
N MET A 118 -5.34 8.05 6.40
CA MET A 118 -5.76 6.71 6.82
C MET A 118 -4.96 6.23 8.03
N GLU A 119 -3.63 6.41 8.00
CA GLU A 119 -2.77 6.12 9.15
C GLU A 119 -3.14 7.00 10.35
N SER A 120 -3.41 8.28 10.13
CA SER A 120 -3.86 9.19 11.18
C SER A 120 -5.13 8.74 11.89
N LEU A 121 -6.12 8.22 11.16
CA LEU A 121 -7.35 7.66 11.73
C LEU A 121 -7.05 6.45 12.62
N LEU A 122 -6.12 5.59 12.21
CA LEU A 122 -5.66 4.47 13.04
C LEU A 122 -4.94 4.96 14.30
N GLY A 123 -4.12 6.01 14.19
CA GLY A 123 -3.47 6.66 15.33
C GLY A 123 -4.47 7.28 16.31
N ALA A 124 -5.50 7.94 15.82
CA ALA A 124 -6.59 8.48 16.62
C ALA A 124 -7.38 7.36 17.33
N ASN A 125 -7.71 6.29 16.60
CA ASN A 125 -8.38 5.12 17.18
C ASN A 125 -7.54 4.46 18.27
N PHE A 126 -6.22 4.37 18.08
CA PHE A 126 -5.32 3.80 19.08
C PHE A 126 -5.34 4.62 20.38
N LEU A 127 -5.33 5.95 20.28
CA LEU A 127 -5.40 6.83 21.46
C LEU A 127 -6.79 6.80 22.12
N GLU A 128 -7.83 6.42 21.40
CA GLU A 128 -9.17 6.20 21.95
C GLU A 128 -9.30 4.78 22.53
N ALA A 129 -9.29 3.77 21.70
CA ALA A 129 -9.69 2.41 22.05
C ALA A 129 -8.52 1.51 22.51
N GLY A 130 -7.27 1.96 22.38
CA GLY A 130 -6.09 1.16 22.71
C GLY A 130 -5.72 0.14 21.63
N PHE A 131 -4.60 -0.55 21.83
CA PHE A 131 -4.01 -1.42 20.80
C PHE A 131 -4.92 -2.55 20.35
N ASP A 132 -5.54 -3.30 21.27
CA ASP A 132 -6.32 -4.50 20.91
C ASP A 132 -7.52 -4.16 20.03
N ALA A 133 -8.28 -3.12 20.38
CA ALA A 133 -9.41 -2.66 19.59
C ALA A 133 -8.98 -2.12 18.22
N THR A 134 -7.86 -1.38 18.17
CA THR A 134 -7.33 -0.89 16.88
C THR A 134 -6.79 -2.02 16.01
N ARG A 135 -6.11 -3.01 16.59
CA ARG A 135 -5.66 -4.22 15.90
C ARG A 135 -6.83 -4.95 15.24
N ASP A 136 -7.93 -5.12 15.98
CA ASP A 136 -9.09 -5.86 15.50
C ASP A 136 -9.82 -5.08 14.39
N LEU A 137 -9.90 -3.75 14.49
CA LEU A 137 -10.38 -2.89 13.42
C LEU A 137 -9.51 -3.00 12.16
N ILE A 138 -8.18 -2.87 12.30
CA ILE A 138 -7.24 -3.04 11.17
C ILE A 138 -7.44 -4.40 10.50
N ARG A 139 -7.62 -5.47 11.28
CA ARG A 139 -7.88 -6.81 10.73
C ARG A 139 -9.16 -6.89 9.91
N ILE A 140 -10.18 -6.11 10.24
CA ILE A 140 -11.41 -6.03 9.45
C ILE A 140 -11.12 -5.26 8.15
N LEU A 141 -10.54 -4.06 8.25
CA LEU A 141 -10.30 -3.16 7.12
C LEU A 141 -9.28 -3.71 6.09
N TRP A 142 -8.27 -4.46 6.55
CA TRP A 142 -7.23 -5.06 5.71
C TRP A 142 -7.50 -6.52 5.33
N ARG A 143 -8.63 -7.10 5.73
CA ARG A 143 -8.96 -8.52 5.48
C ARG A 143 -8.74 -8.91 4.03
N ASP A 144 -9.31 -8.16 3.12
CA ASP A 144 -9.26 -8.49 1.69
C ASP A 144 -7.89 -8.20 1.09
N ALA A 145 -7.15 -7.23 1.63
CA ALA A 145 -5.77 -6.98 1.20
C ALA A 145 -4.82 -8.11 1.63
N VAL A 146 -4.98 -8.61 2.85
CA VAL A 146 -4.11 -9.65 3.42
C VAL A 146 -4.39 -11.03 2.82
N HIS A 147 -5.66 -11.36 2.58
CA HIS A 147 -6.06 -12.64 1.99
C HIS A 147 -6.19 -12.61 0.47
N GLY A 148 -6.46 -11.43 -0.10
CA GLY A 148 -6.51 -11.22 -1.52
C GLY A 148 -5.10 -11.21 -2.12
N ALA A 149 -5.05 -11.34 -3.44
CA ALA A 149 -3.82 -11.32 -4.21
C ALA A 149 -3.21 -9.90 -4.31
N VAL A 150 -3.38 -9.02 -3.31
CA VAL A 150 -2.89 -7.62 -3.32
C VAL A 150 -1.35 -7.54 -3.28
N GLY A 151 -0.66 -8.68 -3.16
CA GLY A 151 0.76 -8.81 -3.49
C GLY A 151 1.11 -8.78 -4.99
N GLN A 152 0.13 -8.75 -5.91
CA GLN A 152 0.38 -8.78 -7.36
C GLN A 152 0.54 -7.40 -8.03
N ASN A 153 0.39 -6.29 -7.29
CA ASN A 153 0.59 -4.94 -7.86
C ASN A 153 2.01 -4.40 -7.73
N LYS A 154 2.99 -5.16 -7.22
CA LYS A 154 4.39 -4.82 -7.44
C LYS A 154 4.75 -5.17 -8.87
N HIS A 155 5.24 -4.18 -9.63
CA HIS A 155 5.75 -4.40 -10.98
C HIS A 155 6.71 -5.60 -10.96
N PRO A 156 6.44 -6.69 -11.71
CA PRO A 156 7.16 -7.96 -11.60
C PRO A 156 8.70 -7.85 -11.61
N LYS A 157 9.25 -6.88 -12.33
CA LYS A 157 10.71 -6.60 -12.34
C LYS A 157 11.25 -6.17 -10.98
N SER A 158 10.54 -5.28 -10.28
CA SER A 158 10.94 -4.80 -8.96
C SER A 158 10.81 -5.91 -7.92
N ALA A 159 9.75 -6.72 -8.01
CA ALA A 159 9.57 -7.89 -7.15
C ALA A 159 10.73 -8.90 -7.33
N LEU A 160 11.12 -9.20 -8.58
CA LEU A 160 12.24 -10.10 -8.87
C LEU A 160 13.58 -9.53 -8.39
N GLN A 161 13.80 -8.22 -8.54
CA GLN A 161 15.03 -7.57 -8.08
C GLN A 161 15.17 -7.61 -6.56
N GLU A 162 14.09 -7.34 -5.82
CA GLU A 162 14.07 -7.44 -4.36
C GLU A 162 14.25 -8.89 -3.89
N TRP A 163 13.57 -9.85 -4.55
CA TRP A 163 13.74 -11.26 -4.26
C TRP A 163 15.18 -11.71 -4.44
N ALA A 164 15.84 -11.27 -5.52
CA ALA A 164 17.25 -11.56 -5.76
C ALA A 164 18.15 -10.97 -4.66
N ALA A 165 17.92 -9.71 -4.28
CA ALA A 165 18.67 -9.05 -3.22
C ALA A 165 18.48 -9.74 -1.85
N GLY A 166 17.23 -10.08 -1.49
CA GLY A 166 16.90 -10.76 -0.23
C GLY A 166 17.51 -12.16 -0.12
N ASN A 167 17.68 -12.85 -1.25
CA ASN A 167 18.33 -14.16 -1.32
C ASN A 167 19.86 -14.09 -1.54
N GLN A 168 20.48 -12.92 -1.37
CA GLN A 168 21.92 -12.68 -1.60
C GLN A 168 22.39 -13.12 -3.00
N ARG A 169 21.53 -12.94 -4.00
CA ARG A 169 21.81 -13.26 -5.40
C ARG A 169 22.22 -12.00 -6.16
N ARG A 170 22.80 -12.22 -7.33
CA ARG A 170 23.01 -11.13 -8.29
C ARG A 170 21.66 -10.62 -8.81
N PRO A 171 21.54 -9.33 -9.17
CA PRO A 171 20.34 -8.79 -9.78
C PRO A 171 19.92 -9.58 -11.03
N PRO A 172 18.63 -9.64 -11.36
CA PRO A 172 18.14 -10.26 -12.58
C PRO A 172 18.67 -9.55 -13.83
N GLU A 173 19.12 -10.32 -14.82
CA GLU A 173 19.61 -9.86 -16.11
C GLU A 173 18.57 -10.14 -17.20
N TYR A 174 18.27 -9.13 -18.04
CA TYR A 174 17.28 -9.23 -19.11
C TYR A 174 17.96 -9.12 -20.48
N GLU A 175 17.65 -10.03 -21.38
CA GLU A 175 18.20 -10.11 -22.74
C GLU A 175 17.08 -10.28 -23.76
N VAL A 176 17.08 -9.48 -24.84
CA VAL A 176 16.18 -9.70 -25.98
C VAL A 176 16.82 -10.80 -26.84
N VAL A 177 16.16 -11.96 -26.90
CA VAL A 177 16.70 -13.14 -27.59
C VAL A 177 16.10 -13.33 -28.98
N ASP A 178 14.92 -12.76 -29.23
CA ASP A 178 14.30 -12.78 -30.55
C ASP A 178 13.38 -11.57 -30.78
N THR A 179 13.19 -11.21 -32.05
CA THR A 179 12.23 -10.20 -32.49
C THR A 179 11.60 -10.63 -33.81
N LEU A 180 10.30 -10.91 -33.78
CA LEU A 180 9.56 -11.49 -34.90
C LEU A 180 8.43 -10.56 -35.35
N GLY A 181 8.13 -10.58 -36.65
CA GLY A 181 6.98 -9.90 -37.24
C GLY A 181 7.29 -8.54 -37.88
N PRO A 182 6.39 -8.04 -38.75
CA PRO A 182 6.54 -6.75 -39.41
C PRO A 182 6.40 -5.60 -38.40
N ASP A 183 6.87 -4.39 -38.75
CA ASP A 183 6.97 -3.27 -37.81
C ASP A 183 5.71 -2.94 -37.00
N HIS A 184 4.53 -3.17 -37.60
CA HIS A 184 3.21 -2.93 -37.01
C HIS A 184 2.64 -4.12 -36.21
N ALA A 185 3.35 -5.25 -36.16
CA ALA A 185 2.98 -6.46 -35.43
C ALA A 185 4.22 -7.18 -34.85
N ARG A 186 5.22 -6.40 -34.45
CA ARG A 186 6.45 -6.91 -33.82
C ARG A 186 6.12 -7.59 -32.49
N ARG A 187 6.76 -8.72 -32.25
CA ARG A 187 6.82 -9.40 -30.95
C ARG A 187 8.28 -9.51 -30.51
N PHE A 188 8.52 -9.27 -29.24
CA PHE A 188 9.82 -9.37 -28.60
C PHE A 188 9.82 -10.56 -27.68
N THR A 189 10.79 -11.46 -27.83
CA THR A 189 11.05 -12.51 -26.85
C THR A 189 12.20 -12.06 -25.97
N VAL A 190 11.95 -12.01 -24.67
CA VAL A 190 12.91 -11.60 -23.66
C VAL A 190 13.18 -12.75 -22.71
N ARG A 191 14.46 -13.02 -22.47
CA ARG A 191 14.94 -13.90 -21.41
C ARG A 191 15.25 -13.09 -20.17
N VAL A 192 14.81 -13.56 -19.01
CA VAL A 192 15.31 -13.11 -17.71
C VAL A 192 16.09 -14.24 -17.04
N SER A 193 17.23 -13.92 -16.45
CA SER A 193 18.07 -14.88 -15.74
C SER A 193 18.53 -14.33 -14.39
N VAL A 194 18.70 -15.23 -13.41
CA VAL A 194 19.35 -14.92 -12.14
C VAL A 194 20.48 -15.91 -11.91
N HIS A 195 21.68 -15.40 -11.69
CA HIS A 195 22.90 -16.20 -11.56
C HIS A 195 22.76 -17.31 -10.50
N LYS A 196 23.05 -18.56 -10.89
CA LYS A 196 22.91 -19.78 -10.05
C LYS A 196 21.48 -20.09 -9.58
N VAL A 197 20.46 -19.55 -10.24
CA VAL A 197 19.06 -19.91 -10.00
C VAL A 197 18.45 -20.52 -11.25
N GLY A 198 18.47 -19.80 -12.37
CA GLY A 198 17.89 -20.26 -13.63
C GLY A 198 17.58 -19.12 -14.58
N GLU A 199 16.78 -19.42 -15.60
CA GLU A 199 16.30 -18.48 -16.60
C GLU A 199 14.89 -18.88 -17.10
N VAL A 200 14.14 -17.88 -17.59
CA VAL A 200 12.87 -18.06 -18.30
C VAL A 200 12.76 -17.06 -19.44
N GLU A 201 11.90 -17.35 -20.41
CA GLU A 201 11.61 -16.49 -21.55
C GLU A 201 10.12 -16.14 -21.60
N ALA A 202 9.81 -14.93 -22.07
CA ALA A 202 8.45 -14.51 -22.38
C ALA A 202 8.41 -13.68 -23.66
N THR A 203 7.30 -13.76 -24.39
CA THR A 203 7.09 -13.04 -25.65
C THR A 203 5.91 -12.08 -25.53
N ALA A 204 6.08 -10.81 -25.91
CA ALA A 204 5.02 -9.81 -25.91
C ALA A 204 5.15 -8.81 -27.07
N SER A 205 4.12 -7.97 -27.26
CA SER A 205 4.07 -6.90 -28.28
C SER A 205 5.07 -5.78 -28.06
N GLY A 206 5.46 -5.52 -26.81
CA GLY A 206 6.49 -4.55 -26.45
C GLY A 206 7.66 -5.19 -25.70
N LYS A 207 8.87 -4.65 -25.87
CA LYS A 207 10.06 -5.09 -25.12
C LYS A 207 9.85 -4.99 -23.61
N GLN A 208 9.28 -3.89 -23.13
CA GLN A 208 9.02 -3.70 -21.70
C GLN A 208 7.98 -4.68 -21.16
N GLU A 209 6.93 -4.98 -21.91
CA GLU A 209 5.93 -6.00 -21.57
C GLU A 209 6.57 -7.39 -21.50
N ALA A 210 7.40 -7.75 -22.48
CA ALA A 210 8.08 -9.04 -22.53
C ALA A 210 9.02 -9.22 -21.33
N GLU A 211 9.78 -8.18 -20.97
CA GLU A 211 10.59 -8.18 -19.75
C GLU A 211 9.71 -8.32 -18.48
N THR A 212 8.55 -7.67 -18.41
CA THR A 212 7.64 -7.76 -17.27
C THR A 212 7.05 -9.16 -17.12
N GLU A 213 6.61 -9.76 -18.22
CA GLU A 213 6.07 -11.13 -18.22
C GLU A 213 7.16 -12.16 -17.91
N ALA A 214 8.38 -11.98 -18.43
CA ALA A 214 9.50 -12.84 -18.10
C ALA A 214 9.81 -12.79 -16.59
N ALA A 215 9.81 -11.59 -15.99
CA ALA A 215 10.03 -11.44 -14.56
C ALA A 215 8.95 -12.15 -13.72
N LYS A 216 7.68 -12.06 -14.15
CA LYS A 216 6.55 -12.74 -13.51
C LYS A 216 6.71 -14.26 -13.59
N LEU A 217 6.95 -14.81 -14.79
CA LEU A 217 7.17 -16.26 -14.99
C LEU A 217 8.37 -16.78 -14.18
N PHE A 218 9.42 -15.96 -14.03
CA PHE A 218 10.57 -16.34 -13.23
C PHE A 218 10.18 -16.51 -11.77
N MET A 219 9.46 -15.53 -11.22
CA MET A 219 8.97 -15.55 -9.85
C MET A 219 7.98 -16.70 -9.62
N GLU A 220 7.14 -17.06 -10.60
CA GLU A 220 6.24 -18.22 -10.50
C GLU A 220 7.01 -19.55 -10.47
N LYS A 221 8.14 -19.64 -11.18
CA LYS A 221 8.93 -20.87 -11.31
C LYS A 221 9.97 -21.04 -10.20
N PHE A 222 10.57 -19.95 -9.71
CA PHE A 222 11.73 -19.97 -8.83
C PHE A 222 11.57 -19.14 -7.54
N GLY A 223 10.50 -18.35 -7.41
CA GLY A 223 10.26 -17.42 -6.29
C GLY A 223 9.45 -18.00 -5.13
#